data_AF-A0A2H0WGL2-F1
#
_entry.id   AF-A0A2H0WGL2-F1
#
_cell.length_a   1.000
_cell.length_b   1.000
_cell.length_c   1.000
_cell.angle_alpha   90.00
_cell.angle_beta   90.00
_cell.angle_gamma   90.00
#
_symmetry.space_group_name_H-M   'P 1'
#
loop_
_entity.id
_entity.type
_entity.pdbx_description
1 polymer ?
#
loop_
_entity_poly.entity_id
_entity_poly.type
_entity_poly.pdbx_seq_one_letter_code
_entity_poly.pdbx_strand_id
1 'polypeptide(L)'
;MSRYRYDAYSVKIKRWRNKLAAIKYLGGKCKKCGLECEEDMVGIFSFHHRHPSEKDFAISDKYDRLSWVKIKAELDKCDLVCNNCHGRIHATLQNDQSFLDDVFDYHGELDIWLWGREKPEPTKGSRLHKNMCPECKKEFRGQKRRKYCSTECSRKAHRKVERPSKEVLQKEIETTSILATGRKYGVSDNTVRKWARAYGIL
;
A
#
# COMPACT_ATOMS: atom_id res chain seq x y z
N MET A 1 -40.08 19.71 18.74
CA MET A 1 -39.28 20.07 17.55
C MET A 1 -38.61 18.81 17.02
N SER A 2 -39.12 18.28 15.91
CA SER A 2 -38.73 16.99 15.34
C SER A 2 -37.25 16.98 14.94
N ARG A 3 -36.46 16.07 15.53
CA ARG A 3 -35.10 15.78 15.10
C ARG A 3 -35.20 15.11 13.73
N TYR A 4 -34.90 15.87 12.68
CA TYR A 4 -34.79 15.38 11.30
C TYR A 4 -33.96 14.09 11.29
N ARG A 5 -34.63 12.94 11.15
CA ARG A 5 -33.97 11.68 10.82
C ARG A 5 -33.43 11.87 9.41
N TYR A 6 -32.11 11.96 9.28
CA TYR A 6 -31.46 11.89 7.97
C TYR A 6 -31.82 10.54 7.34
N ASP A 7 -32.80 10.55 6.44
CA ASP A 7 -33.18 9.38 5.67
C ASP A 7 -32.02 9.03 4.72
N ALA A 8 -31.54 7.79 4.78
CA ALA A 8 -30.44 7.30 3.96
C ALA A 8 -30.73 7.48 2.45
N TYR A 9 -32.00 7.43 2.05
CA TYR A 9 -32.42 7.67 0.68
C TYR A 9 -32.19 9.12 0.24
N SER A 10 -32.50 10.10 1.11
CA SER A 10 -32.20 11.53 0.85
C SER A 10 -30.70 11.81 0.65
N VAL A 11 -29.84 11.12 1.41
CA VAL A 11 -28.37 11.22 1.26
C VAL A 11 -27.92 10.63 -0.08
N LYS A 12 -28.50 9.48 -0.47
CA LYS A 12 -28.23 8.84 -1.77
C LYS A 12 -28.62 9.77 -2.93
N ILE A 13 -29.79 10.41 -2.86
CA ILE A 13 -30.24 11.40 -3.86
C ILE A 13 -29.25 12.56 -3.95
N LYS A 14 -28.84 13.15 -2.82
CA LYS A 14 -27.91 14.30 -2.81
C LYS A 14 -26.57 13.93 -3.45
N ARG A 15 -26.01 12.78 -3.10
CA ARG A 15 -24.75 12.28 -3.69
C ARG A 15 -24.87 12.03 -5.18
N TRP A 16 -25.98 11.42 -5.62
CA TRP A 16 -26.24 11.18 -7.04
C TRP A 16 -26.30 12.48 -7.83
N ARG A 17 -27.09 13.46 -7.36
CA ARG A 17 -27.22 14.78 -7.99
C ARG A 17 -25.89 15.51 -8.08
N ASN A 18 -25.10 15.51 -7.01
CA ASN A 18 -23.80 16.18 -6.98
C ASN A 18 -22.78 15.48 -7.90
N LYS A 19 -22.80 14.15 -7.97
CA LYS A 19 -21.97 13.40 -8.91
C LYS A 19 -22.36 13.68 -10.35
N LEU A 20 -23.65 13.67 -10.69
CA LEU A 20 -24.13 14.02 -12.03
C LEU A 20 -23.72 15.45 -12.43
N ALA A 21 -23.84 16.41 -11.52
CA ALA A 21 -23.39 17.78 -11.76
C ALA A 21 -21.86 17.85 -12.00
N ALA A 22 -21.06 17.11 -11.24
CA ALA A 22 -19.61 17.03 -11.41
C ALA A 22 -19.21 16.38 -12.74
N ILE A 23 -19.95 15.35 -13.17
CA ILE A 23 -19.77 14.72 -14.49
C ILE A 23 -20.05 15.72 -15.61
N LYS A 24 -21.20 16.40 -15.57
CA LYS A 24 -21.58 17.42 -16.56
C LYS A 24 -20.55 18.56 -16.60
N TYR A 25 -20.04 18.99 -15.43
CA TYR A 25 -19.00 20.01 -15.32
C TYR A 25 -17.70 19.63 -16.06
N LEU A 26 -17.29 18.37 -15.99
CA LEU A 26 -16.09 17.87 -16.68
C LEU A 26 -16.35 17.40 -18.12
N GLY A 27 -17.45 17.85 -18.74
CA GLY A 27 -17.76 17.61 -20.14
C GLY A 27 -18.56 16.34 -20.43
N GLY A 28 -19.04 15.63 -19.40
CA GLY A 28 -20.03 14.56 -19.56
C GLY A 28 -19.54 13.28 -20.22
N LYS A 29 -18.24 13.15 -20.52
CA LYS A 29 -17.67 11.96 -21.18
C LYS A 29 -16.30 11.58 -20.65
N CYS A 30 -15.96 10.31 -20.81
CA CYS A 30 -14.66 9.79 -20.44
C CYS A 30 -13.57 10.46 -21.30
N LYS A 31 -12.62 11.13 -20.65
CA LYS A 31 -11.50 11.79 -21.34
C LYS A 31 -10.60 10.83 -22.11
N LYS A 32 -10.58 9.54 -21.75
CA LYS A 32 -9.70 8.53 -22.36
C LYS A 32 -10.35 7.78 -23.52
N CYS A 33 -11.58 7.31 -23.38
CA CYS A 33 -12.25 6.50 -24.41
C CYS A 33 -13.44 7.19 -25.08
N GLY A 34 -13.81 8.40 -24.65
CA GLY A 34 -14.93 9.14 -25.24
C GLY A 34 -16.33 8.69 -24.80
N LEU A 35 -16.47 7.64 -23.99
CA LEU A 35 -17.77 7.17 -23.51
C LEU A 35 -18.57 8.30 -22.85
N GLU A 36 -19.72 8.63 -23.41
CA GLU A 36 -20.63 9.65 -22.89
C GLU A 36 -21.43 9.10 -21.70
N CYS A 37 -21.70 9.96 -20.72
CA CYS A 37 -22.44 9.59 -19.52
C CYS A 37 -23.92 9.86 -19.68
N GLU A 38 -24.69 8.79 -19.77
CA GLU A 38 -26.14 8.84 -19.58
C GLU A 38 -26.52 8.95 -18.10
N GLU A 39 -27.74 9.38 -17.82
CA GLU A 39 -28.19 9.77 -16.47
C GLU A 39 -28.30 8.60 -15.48
N ASP A 40 -28.51 7.39 -16.00
CA ASP A 40 -28.51 6.12 -15.26
C ASP A 40 -27.09 5.52 -15.11
N MET A 41 -26.11 6.04 -15.85
CA MET A 41 -24.73 5.56 -15.87
C MET A 41 -23.77 6.35 -14.96
N VAL A 42 -24.27 7.28 -14.14
CA VAL A 42 -23.44 8.08 -13.21
C VAL A 42 -22.49 7.22 -12.35
N GLY A 43 -22.89 5.98 -12.03
CA GLY A 43 -22.09 5.02 -11.27
C GLY A 43 -20.80 4.55 -11.94
N ILE A 44 -20.73 4.52 -13.27
CA ILE A 44 -19.58 3.95 -14.02
C ILE A 44 -18.43 4.92 -14.23
N PHE A 45 -18.60 6.18 -13.80
CA PHE A 45 -17.60 7.22 -13.94
C PHE A 45 -16.91 7.54 -12.62
N SER A 46 -15.63 7.90 -12.72
CA SER A 46 -14.73 8.23 -11.64
C SER A 46 -13.94 9.50 -11.95
N PHE A 47 -13.49 10.20 -10.91
CA PHE A 47 -12.71 11.43 -11.01
C PHE A 47 -11.25 11.09 -10.72
N HIS A 48 -10.43 11.07 -11.76
CA HIS A 48 -9.02 10.75 -11.65
C HIS A 48 -8.20 12.03 -11.49
N HIS A 49 -7.57 12.23 -10.33
CA HIS A 49 -6.64 13.33 -10.13
C HIS A 49 -5.42 13.18 -11.04
N ARG A 50 -5.14 14.19 -11.88
CA ARG A 50 -3.99 14.16 -12.80
C ARG A 50 -2.66 14.05 -12.06
N HIS A 51 -2.56 14.73 -10.92
CA HIS A 51 -1.43 14.65 -10.02
C HIS A 51 -1.92 14.28 -8.62
N PRO A 52 -1.72 13.04 -8.15
CA PRO A 52 -2.20 12.59 -6.84
C PRO A 52 -1.67 13.41 -5.66
N SER A 53 -0.54 14.10 -5.81
CA SER A 53 0.07 14.98 -4.82
C SER A 53 -0.59 16.35 -4.69
N GLU A 54 -1.40 16.76 -5.68
CA GLU A 54 -2.05 18.09 -5.72
C GLU A 54 -3.50 18.06 -5.19
N LYS A 55 -4.01 16.87 -4.84
CA LYS A 55 -5.38 16.71 -4.35
C LYS A 55 -5.51 17.23 -2.93
N ASP A 56 -6.56 18.00 -2.68
CA ASP A 56 -6.93 18.39 -1.31
C ASP A 56 -7.78 17.30 -0.66
N PHE A 57 -8.61 16.61 -1.45
CA PHE A 57 -9.51 15.56 -0.97
C PHE A 57 -10.03 14.63 -2.09
N ALA A 58 -10.52 13.46 -1.71
CA ALA A 58 -11.26 12.61 -2.65
C ALA A 58 -12.67 13.17 -2.89
N ILE A 59 -13.02 13.44 -4.15
CA ILE A 59 -14.33 13.97 -4.56
C ILE A 59 -15.48 13.08 -4.06
N SER A 60 -15.31 11.75 -4.14
CA SER A 60 -16.29 10.74 -3.70
C SER A 60 -16.76 10.90 -2.26
N ASP A 61 -15.87 11.39 -1.39
CA ASP A 61 -16.07 11.38 0.06
C ASP A 61 -16.70 12.68 0.56
N LYS A 62 -16.75 13.71 -0.29
CA LYS A 62 -17.02 15.10 0.11
C LYS A 62 -18.21 15.75 -0.58
N TYR A 63 -18.87 15.08 -1.53
CA TYR A 63 -20.00 15.64 -2.29
C TYR A 63 -21.06 16.32 -1.43
N ASP A 64 -21.38 15.77 -0.27
CA ASP A 64 -22.47 16.20 0.60
C ASP A 64 -22.04 17.16 1.72
N ARG A 65 -20.73 17.40 1.89
CA ARG A 65 -20.13 18.14 3.00
C ARG A 65 -19.46 19.47 2.61
N LEU A 66 -19.17 19.68 1.33
CA LEU A 66 -18.51 20.89 0.84
C LEU A 66 -19.42 21.71 -0.06
N SER A 67 -19.14 23.01 -0.16
CA SER A 67 -19.81 23.90 -1.10
C SER A 67 -19.43 23.54 -2.53
N TRP A 68 -20.32 23.83 -3.48
CA TRP A 68 -20.06 23.60 -4.90
C TRP A 68 -18.81 24.33 -5.41
N VAL A 69 -18.50 25.51 -4.86
CA VAL A 69 -17.27 26.26 -5.19
C VAL A 69 -16.02 25.45 -4.85
N LYS A 70 -15.96 24.86 -3.65
CA LYS A 70 -14.83 24.01 -3.24
C LYS A 70 -14.75 22.72 -4.04
N ILE A 71 -15.91 22.13 -4.35
CA ILE A 71 -15.98 20.92 -5.19
C ILE A 71 -15.44 21.22 -6.59
N LYS A 72 -15.84 22.33 -7.21
CA LYS A 72 -15.34 22.73 -8.55
C LYS A 72 -13.84 22.93 -8.56
N ALA A 73 -13.28 23.64 -7.58
CA ALA A 73 -11.84 23.85 -7.49
C ALA A 73 -11.04 22.52 -7.42
N GLU A 74 -11.59 21.48 -6.79
CA GLU A 74 -10.96 20.16 -6.78
C GLU A 74 -11.24 19.37 -8.06
N LEU A 75 -12.44 19.49 -8.65
CA LEU A 75 -12.76 18.90 -9.96
C LEU A 75 -11.85 19.44 -11.07
N ASP A 76 -11.45 20.71 -10.97
CA ASP A 76 -10.53 21.34 -11.92
C ASP A 76 -9.18 20.66 -11.95
N LYS A 77 -8.82 19.81 -10.97
CA LYS A 77 -7.60 18.99 -10.91
C LYS A 77 -7.80 17.55 -11.43
N CYS A 78 -9.05 17.19 -11.78
CA CYS A 78 -9.46 15.85 -12.14
C CYS A 78 -9.75 15.71 -13.63
N ASP A 79 -9.56 14.49 -14.13
CA ASP A 79 -10.09 14.02 -15.40
C ASP A 79 -11.28 13.10 -15.13
N LEU A 80 -12.38 13.32 -15.86
CA LEU A 80 -13.50 12.39 -15.85
C LEU A 80 -13.13 11.14 -16.67
N VAL A 81 -13.19 9.97 -16.05
CA VAL A 81 -12.87 8.69 -16.70
C VAL A 81 -13.91 7.62 -16.34
N CYS A 82 -14.20 6.70 -17.26
CA CYS A 82 -14.98 5.51 -16.92
C CYS A 82 -14.13 4.57 -16.04
N ASN A 83 -14.79 3.69 -15.29
CA ASN A 83 -14.14 2.79 -14.33
C ASN A 83 -13.09 1.87 -15.00
N ASN A 84 -13.30 1.48 -16.26
CA ASN A 84 -12.32 0.70 -17.02
C ASN A 84 -11.04 1.50 -17.31
N CYS A 85 -11.18 2.73 -17.81
CA CYS A 85 -10.04 3.60 -18.05
C CYS A 85 -9.34 3.99 -16.75
N HIS A 86 -10.10 4.23 -15.68
CA HIS A 86 -9.55 4.50 -14.36
C HIS A 86 -8.72 3.33 -13.83
N GLY A 87 -9.26 2.10 -13.96
CA GLY A 87 -8.55 0.88 -13.62
C GLY A 87 -7.24 0.73 -14.40
N ARG A 88 -7.26 0.97 -15.70
CA ARG A 88 -6.05 0.95 -16.55
C ARG A 88 -4.99 1.95 -16.09
N ILE A 89 -5.38 3.15 -15.68
CA ILE A 89 -4.44 4.17 -15.17
C ILE A 89 -3.75 3.67 -13.87
N HIS A 90 -4.48 2.94 -13.02
CA HIS A 90 -3.94 2.42 -11.75
C HIS A 90 -3.33 1.00 -11.85
N ALA A 91 -3.40 0.35 -13.02
CA ALA A 91 -2.96 -1.03 -13.23
C ALA A 91 -1.42 -1.19 -13.28
N THR A 92 -0.65 -0.38 -12.56
CA THR A 92 0.83 -0.29 -12.64
C THR A 92 1.57 -1.60 -12.37
N LEU A 93 0.92 -2.61 -11.76
CA LEU A 93 1.51 -3.94 -11.51
C LEU A 93 1.34 -4.92 -12.67
N GLN A 94 0.41 -4.67 -13.60
CA GLN A 94 0.08 -5.60 -14.69
C GLN A 94 0.89 -5.35 -15.97
N ASN A 95 1.69 -4.28 -16.02
CA ASN A 95 2.58 -3.98 -17.15
C ASN A 95 4.03 -4.40 -16.88
N ASP A 96 4.30 -5.08 -15.76
CA ASP A 96 5.59 -5.75 -15.55
C ASP A 96 5.57 -7.06 -16.34
N GLN A 97 6.21 -7.05 -17.51
CA GLN A 97 6.27 -8.21 -18.38
C GLN A 97 6.85 -9.43 -17.64
N SER A 98 7.82 -9.23 -16.74
CA SER A 98 8.40 -10.35 -15.97
C SER A 98 7.40 -11.00 -15.02
N PHE A 99 6.46 -10.21 -14.48
CA PHE A 99 5.37 -10.75 -13.67
C PHE A 99 4.33 -11.47 -14.53
N LEU A 100 4.01 -10.95 -15.71
CA LEU A 100 3.12 -11.65 -16.64
C LEU A 100 3.72 -12.97 -17.11
N ASP A 101 5.01 -13.00 -17.43
CA ASP A 101 5.74 -14.21 -17.79
C ASP A 101 5.68 -15.22 -16.63
N ASP A 102 5.95 -14.79 -15.38
CA ASP A 102 5.82 -15.63 -14.19
C ASP A 102 4.39 -16.19 -14.01
N VAL A 103 3.34 -15.44 -14.39
CA VAL A 103 1.93 -15.87 -14.34
C VAL A 103 1.63 -16.89 -15.44
N PHE A 104 2.13 -16.67 -16.65
CA PHE A 104 1.92 -17.56 -17.79
C PHE A 104 2.72 -18.88 -17.67
N ASP A 105 3.86 -18.83 -16.99
CA ASP A 105 4.70 -19.99 -16.65
C ASP A 105 4.28 -20.70 -15.35
N TYR A 106 3.32 -20.13 -14.62
CA TYR A 106 2.81 -20.75 -13.40
C TYR A 106 1.98 -21.98 -13.75
N HIS A 107 2.35 -23.12 -13.16
CA HIS A 107 1.64 -24.37 -13.32
C HIS A 107 0.93 -24.75 -12.02
N GLY A 108 -0.40 -24.62 -12.00
CA GLY A 108 -1.21 -24.90 -10.83
C GLY A 108 -2.55 -25.55 -11.16
N GLU A 109 -3.42 -25.68 -10.15
CA GLU A 109 -4.72 -26.34 -10.31
C GLU A 109 -5.66 -25.59 -11.28
N LEU A 110 -5.43 -24.29 -11.48
CA LEU A 110 -6.20 -23.46 -12.39
C LEU A 110 -5.79 -23.62 -13.87
N ASP A 111 -4.66 -24.25 -14.19
CA ASP A 111 -4.19 -24.45 -15.58
C ASP A 111 -5.22 -25.20 -16.43
N ILE A 112 -5.92 -26.16 -15.81
CA ILE A 112 -7.00 -26.92 -16.46
C ILE A 112 -8.09 -25.97 -16.93
N TRP A 113 -8.52 -25.05 -16.06
CA TRP A 113 -9.62 -24.12 -16.36
C TRP A 113 -9.18 -22.99 -17.30
N LEU A 114 -7.97 -22.47 -17.12
CA LEU A 114 -7.47 -21.33 -17.87
C LEU A 114 -6.95 -21.70 -19.28
N TRP A 115 -6.43 -22.93 -19.49
CA TRP A 115 -5.68 -23.30 -20.71
C TRP A 115 -6.00 -24.70 -21.25
N GLY A 116 -6.90 -25.46 -20.60
CA GLY A 116 -7.21 -26.84 -21.01
C GLY A 116 -6.02 -27.81 -20.91
N ARG A 117 -4.98 -27.45 -20.15
CA ARG A 117 -3.80 -28.31 -19.92
C ARG A 117 -4.14 -29.41 -18.93
N GLU A 118 -3.53 -30.58 -19.08
CA GLU A 118 -3.61 -31.62 -18.04
C GLU A 118 -3.07 -31.09 -16.70
N LYS A 119 -3.63 -31.57 -15.59
CA LYS A 119 -3.18 -31.17 -14.25
C LYS A 119 -1.68 -31.47 -14.16
N PRO A 120 -0.81 -30.47 -13.93
CA PRO A 120 0.59 -30.77 -13.67
C PRO A 120 0.66 -31.68 -12.44
N GLU A 121 1.43 -32.76 -12.54
CA GLU A 121 1.87 -33.54 -11.37
C GLU A 121 2.27 -32.54 -10.27
N PRO A 122 1.74 -32.66 -9.03
CA PRO A 122 1.99 -31.67 -8.00
C PRO A 122 3.50 -31.51 -7.80
N THR A 123 4.05 -30.40 -8.30
CA THR A 123 5.47 -30.14 -8.16
C THR A 123 5.71 -29.83 -6.68
N LYS A 124 6.17 -30.84 -5.94
CA LYS A 124 6.58 -30.68 -4.54
C LYS A 124 7.71 -29.65 -4.50
N GLY A 125 7.36 -28.43 -4.12
CA GLY A 125 8.32 -27.41 -3.76
C GLY A 125 8.02 -26.09 -4.45
N SER A 126 7.62 -25.10 -3.65
CA SER A 126 7.96 -23.72 -3.95
C SER A 126 9.40 -23.70 -4.46
N ARG A 127 9.66 -23.19 -5.68
CA ARG A 127 11.03 -23.04 -6.19
C ARG A 127 11.80 -22.16 -5.19
N LEU A 128 12.49 -22.76 -4.24
CA LEU A 128 13.30 -22.05 -3.27
C LEU A 128 14.55 -21.61 -4.00
N HIS A 129 14.73 -20.30 -4.11
CA HIS A 129 15.86 -19.67 -4.76
C HIS A 129 17.05 -19.67 -3.80
N LYS A 130 18.25 -19.82 -4.34
CA LYS A 130 19.49 -19.51 -3.60
C LYS A 130 19.58 -17.99 -3.45
N ASN A 131 19.59 -17.53 -2.20
CA ASN A 131 19.72 -16.13 -1.84
C ASN A 131 20.97 -15.94 -0.97
N MET A 132 21.60 -14.79 -1.05
CA MET A 132 22.71 -14.41 -0.17
C MET A 132 22.22 -13.38 0.84
N CYS A 133 22.40 -13.67 2.14
CA CYS A 133 21.98 -12.74 3.18
C CYS A 133 22.95 -11.55 3.26
N PRO A 134 22.49 -10.29 3.19
CA PRO A 134 23.39 -9.14 3.25
C PRO A 134 24.08 -8.97 4.61
N GLU A 135 23.47 -9.49 5.70
CA GLU A 135 23.97 -9.34 7.07
C GLU A 135 25.08 -10.32 7.41
N CYS A 136 24.85 -11.62 7.19
CA CYS A 136 25.79 -12.67 7.55
C CYS A 136 26.52 -13.26 6.35
N LYS A 137 26.21 -12.79 5.13
CA LYS A 137 26.78 -13.26 3.85
C LYS A 137 26.57 -14.75 3.56
N LYS A 138 25.78 -15.44 4.38
CA LYS A 138 25.46 -16.86 4.21
C LYS A 138 24.48 -17.07 3.06
N GLU A 139 24.78 -18.08 2.23
CA GLU A 139 23.84 -18.60 1.24
C GLU A 139 22.69 -19.37 1.94
N PHE A 140 21.45 -19.10 1.54
CA PHE A 140 20.28 -19.79 2.06
C PHE A 140 19.22 -20.00 0.97
N ARG A 141 18.39 -21.04 1.14
CA ARG A 141 17.25 -21.31 0.25
C ARG A 141 15.99 -20.62 0.78
N GLY A 142 15.33 -19.83 -0.07
CA GLY A 142 14.16 -19.05 0.32
C GLY A 142 13.34 -18.58 -0.88
N GLN A 143 12.19 -17.95 -0.63
CA GLN A 143 11.47 -17.25 -1.70
C GLN A 143 12.37 -16.17 -2.34
N LYS A 144 12.19 -15.89 -3.64
CA LYS A 144 12.97 -14.91 -4.42
C LYS A 144 13.07 -13.52 -3.76
N ARG A 145 12.02 -13.10 -3.04
CA ARG A 145 11.96 -11.78 -2.35
C ARG A 145 12.53 -11.81 -0.92
N ARG A 146 12.87 -12.97 -0.36
CA ARG A 146 13.36 -13.07 1.01
C ARG A 146 14.83 -12.63 1.06
N LYS A 147 15.08 -11.49 1.71
CA LYS A 147 16.41 -10.88 1.80
C LYS A 147 17.32 -11.49 2.87
N TYR A 148 16.75 -11.90 4.01
CA TYR A 148 17.53 -12.36 5.16
C TYR A 148 17.36 -13.85 5.43
N CYS A 149 18.44 -14.51 5.83
CA CYS A 149 18.43 -15.95 6.11
C CYS A 149 17.62 -16.29 7.36
N SER A 150 17.49 -15.36 8.32
CA SER A 150 16.76 -15.54 9.57
C SER A 150 16.14 -14.23 10.08
N THR A 151 15.19 -14.36 11.01
CA THR A 151 14.63 -13.22 11.75
C THR A 151 15.70 -12.45 12.51
N GLU A 152 16.75 -13.13 12.98
CA GLU A 152 17.87 -12.51 13.67
C GLU A 152 18.65 -11.57 12.73
N CYS A 153 19.00 -12.03 11.53
CA CYS A 153 19.67 -11.19 10.52
C CYS A 153 18.77 -10.01 10.12
N SER A 154 17.48 -10.25 9.85
CA SER A 154 16.54 -9.16 9.58
C SER A 154 16.52 -8.11 10.69
N ARG A 155 16.44 -8.53 11.95
CA ARG A 155 16.48 -7.62 13.10
C ARG A 155 17.82 -6.89 13.24
N LYS A 156 18.94 -7.47 12.83
CA LYS A 156 20.27 -6.81 12.81
C LYS A 156 20.30 -5.74 11.73
N ALA A 157 19.87 -6.07 10.51
CA ALA A 157 19.82 -5.15 9.37
C ALA A 157 18.98 -3.89 9.64
N HIS A 158 17.89 -4.04 10.40
CA HIS A 158 16.99 -2.95 10.73
C HIS A 158 17.44 -2.11 11.94
N ARG A 159 18.61 -2.38 12.54
CA ARG A 159 19.13 -1.55 13.64
C ARG A 159 19.57 -0.20 13.10
N LYS A 160 19.19 0.87 13.80
CA LYS A 160 19.66 2.23 13.49
C LYS A 160 21.12 2.46 13.88
N VAL A 161 21.61 1.71 14.87
CA VAL A 161 22.95 1.86 15.43
C VAL A 161 23.54 0.50 15.75
N GLU A 162 24.87 0.41 15.68
CA GLU A 162 25.58 -0.79 16.10
C GLU A 162 25.38 -1.01 17.59
N ARG A 163 25.04 -2.24 17.97
CA ARG A 163 24.72 -2.56 19.37
C ARG A 163 26.00 -3.03 20.07
N PRO A 164 26.40 -2.42 21.20
CA PRO A 164 27.60 -2.81 21.93
C PRO A 164 27.50 -4.26 22.44
N SER A 165 28.66 -4.88 22.71
CA SER A 165 28.72 -6.21 23.33
C SER A 165 28.11 -6.20 24.73
N LYS A 166 27.82 -7.39 25.27
CA LYS A 166 27.24 -7.52 26.62
C LYS A 166 28.14 -6.87 27.68
N GLU A 167 29.43 -7.11 27.58
CA GLU A 167 30.46 -6.66 28.53
C GLU A 167 30.60 -5.13 28.48
N VAL A 168 30.65 -4.56 27.27
CA VAL A 168 30.72 -3.11 27.07
C VAL A 168 29.47 -2.44 27.60
N LEU A 169 28.29 -2.97 27.26
CA LEU A 169 27.02 -2.38 27.68
C LEU A 169 26.85 -2.43 29.20
N GLN A 170 27.21 -3.56 29.83
CA GLN A 170 27.13 -3.71 31.28
C GLN A 170 28.04 -2.69 31.99
N LYS A 171 29.31 -2.61 31.58
CA LYS A 171 30.26 -1.64 32.14
C LYS A 171 29.78 -0.20 31.97
N GLU A 172 29.22 0.14 30.82
CA GLU A 172 28.72 1.51 30.56
C GLU A 172 27.50 1.86 31.41
N ILE A 173 26.58 0.92 31.60
CA ILE A 173 25.40 1.12 32.46
C ILE A 173 25.83 1.30 33.92
N GLU A 174 26.80 0.50 34.40
CA GLU A 174 27.33 0.57 35.77
C GLU A 174 28.14 1.85 36.02
N THR A 175 28.95 2.30 35.04
CA THR A 175 29.82 3.47 35.19
C THR A 175 29.12 4.80 34.96
N THR A 176 28.10 4.85 34.10
CA THR A 176 27.39 6.08 33.76
C THR A 176 25.95 6.00 34.21
N SER A 177 25.03 5.65 33.31
CA SER A 177 23.65 5.31 33.56
C SER A 177 22.99 4.92 32.24
N ILE A 178 21.86 4.21 32.30
CA ILE A 178 21.06 3.86 31.11
C ILE A 178 20.74 5.08 30.24
N LEU A 179 20.45 6.23 30.86
CA LEU A 179 20.16 7.48 30.16
C LEU A 179 21.39 8.03 29.43
N ALA A 180 22.54 8.05 30.09
CA ALA A 180 23.80 8.52 29.51
C ALA A 180 24.28 7.60 28.37
N THR A 181 24.19 6.27 28.55
CA THR A 181 24.44 5.28 27.50
C THR A 181 23.52 5.50 26.30
N GLY A 182 22.24 5.81 26.52
CA GLY A 182 21.31 6.11 25.44
C GLY A 182 21.76 7.31 24.60
N ARG A 183 22.11 8.42 25.27
CA ARG A 183 22.65 9.61 24.61
C ARG A 183 23.92 9.31 23.82
N LYS A 184 24.84 8.50 24.36
CA LYS A 184 26.10 8.09 23.69
C LYS A 184 25.86 7.42 22.34
N TYR A 185 24.90 6.48 22.27
CA TYR A 185 24.58 5.77 21.02
C TYR A 185 23.48 6.46 20.20
N GLY A 186 23.01 7.65 20.59
CA GLY A 186 21.91 8.34 19.89
C GLY A 186 20.57 7.58 19.93
N VAL A 187 20.31 6.83 21.01
CA VAL A 187 19.06 6.06 21.22
C VAL A 187 18.38 6.45 22.52
N SER A 188 17.09 6.14 22.66
CA SER A 188 16.36 6.34 23.92
C SER A 188 16.85 5.40 25.02
N ASP A 189 16.69 5.81 26.28
CA ASP A 189 16.97 4.99 27.46
C ASP A 189 16.17 3.67 27.44
N ASN A 190 14.93 3.68 26.93
CA ASN A 190 14.13 2.48 26.72
C ASN A 190 14.78 1.49 25.74
N THR A 191 15.48 2.01 24.72
CA THR A 191 16.24 1.17 23.78
C THR A 191 17.38 0.46 24.51
N VAL A 192 18.12 1.18 25.36
CA VAL A 192 19.19 0.63 26.20
C VAL A 192 18.65 -0.41 27.19
N ARG A 193 17.49 -0.18 27.82
CA ARG A 193 16.83 -1.18 28.69
C ARG A 193 16.47 -2.46 27.93
N LYS A 194 15.95 -2.35 26.70
CA LYS A 194 15.67 -3.50 25.84
C LYS A 194 16.95 -4.27 25.49
N TRP A 195 18.06 -3.56 25.29
CA TRP A 195 19.34 -4.21 25.09
C TRP A 195 19.78 -4.97 26.35
N ALA A 196 19.74 -4.33 27.51
CA ALA A 196 20.11 -4.93 28.78
C ALA A 196 19.32 -6.22 29.08
N ARG A 197 17.99 -6.20 28.94
CA ARG A 197 17.12 -7.38 29.10
C ARG A 197 17.47 -8.50 28.12
N ALA A 198 17.73 -8.16 26.86
CA ALA A 198 18.12 -9.15 25.86
C ALA A 198 19.50 -9.78 26.12
N TYR A 199 20.34 -9.17 26.95
CA TYR A 199 21.61 -9.75 27.42
C TYR A 199 21.53 -10.36 28.83
N GLY A 200 20.37 -10.28 29.49
CA GLY A 200 20.19 -10.72 30.88
C GLY A 200 20.98 -9.90 31.89
N ILE A 201 21.21 -8.60 31.62
CA ILE A 201 21.82 -7.66 32.56
C ILE A 201 20.77 -7.11 33.54
N LEU A 202 19.52 -6.98 33.07
CA LEU A 202 18.34 -6.51 33.78
C LEU A 202 17.17 -7.48 33.61
#